data_AF-A0A829WCF7-F1
#
_entry.id   AF-A0A829WCF7-F1
#
_cell.length_a   1.000
_cell.length_b   1.000
_cell.length_c   1.000
_cell.angle_alpha   90.00
_cell.angle_beta   90.00
_cell.angle_gamma   90.00
#
_symmetry.space_group_name_H-M   'P 1'
#
loop_
_entity.id
_entity.type
_entity.pdbx_description
1 polymer ?
#
loop_
_entity_poly.entity_id
_entity_poly.type
_entity_poly.pdbx_seq_one_letter_code
_entity_poly.pdbx_strand_id
1 'polypeptide(L)'
;MMNILVVDDEPLIHISIEKLIQSGEKGVSVFHAYNGREMLERLAEHHFSLAYVDIKMPGISGLEALKKAREISPFTSYYIMTGFDEFEYAKQAIKLKVNDYLMKPLDLKTIQETIQSARLQQQKNLEHKKNLFRNWLESTLNRRESSFGEYTGIYCCLLLVTMDMEGIPKIDVTLPFQSYEDNIVSVFTEEGLLLLCFSEKYEHIRQMLKDLSGCSYPSGVTCFASSVTREQEEIRAVLPLLVKYASLRVVLGLNRFYYMNPLQNYEASLLGFCQLAVQMQTAYRAKEYTKFSNAGGLLLNQYHLLDSIEKYRKYVTDYLSLILRCHIDAHADTGTLAGLFDQAGKELLNAPTMESKAQSIVRFIQEHYHENISAAELASHFGLSANYISNLLKSTLGIRYNDYVTQLRLNHAKELLVSTHLSIKDVTAACGYYSQSHFTKLFIDHVGCTPVEYRKNNLL
;
A
#
# COMPACT_ATOMS: atom_id res chain seq x y z
N MET A 1 -12.20 28.01 -4.27
CA MET A 1 -12.61 29.43 -4.24
C MET A 1 -11.37 30.26 -3.94
N MET A 2 -11.05 31.26 -4.75
CA MET A 2 -9.79 32.01 -4.68
C MET A 2 -10.01 33.31 -3.91
N ASN A 3 -9.24 33.56 -2.85
CA ASN A 3 -9.32 34.82 -2.12
C ASN A 3 -8.31 35.82 -2.67
N ILE A 4 -8.77 37.03 -2.96
CA ILE A 4 -7.95 38.15 -3.43
C ILE A 4 -8.07 39.29 -2.43
N LEU A 5 -6.94 39.88 -2.04
CA LEU A 5 -6.91 41.07 -1.20
C LEU A 5 -6.65 42.31 -2.06
N VAL A 6 -7.47 43.33 -1.94
CA VAL A 6 -7.23 44.66 -2.51
C VAL A 6 -6.87 45.59 -1.35
N VAL A 7 -5.75 46.27 -1.44
CA VAL A 7 -5.23 47.17 -0.41
C VAL A 7 -5.01 48.54 -1.01
N ASP A 8 -5.84 49.49 -0.58
CA ASP A 8 -5.87 50.85 -1.10
C ASP A 8 -6.61 51.76 -0.11
N ASP A 9 -6.17 53.01 0.08
CA ASP A 9 -6.89 53.93 0.96
C ASP A 9 -8.11 54.57 0.29
N GLU A 10 -8.24 54.46 -1.05
CA GLU A 10 -9.36 55.01 -1.82
C GLU A 10 -10.49 53.99 -2.03
N PRO A 11 -11.71 54.21 -1.48
CA PRO A 11 -12.86 53.29 -1.64
C PRO A 11 -13.27 53.02 -3.10
N LEU A 12 -13.05 53.99 -4.00
CA LEU A 12 -13.40 53.85 -5.41
C LEU A 12 -12.51 52.83 -6.13
N ILE A 13 -11.26 52.68 -5.72
CA ILE A 13 -10.33 51.70 -6.30
C ILE A 13 -10.78 50.28 -5.96
N HIS A 14 -11.18 50.04 -4.71
CA HIS A 14 -11.77 48.76 -4.29
C HIS A 14 -12.97 48.36 -5.16
N ILE A 15 -13.92 49.29 -5.34
CA ILE A 15 -15.12 49.06 -6.17
C ILE A 15 -14.73 48.78 -7.63
N SER A 16 -13.77 49.53 -8.17
CA SER A 16 -13.32 49.37 -9.56
C SER A 16 -12.66 48.01 -9.80
N ILE A 17 -11.67 47.64 -8.97
CA ILE A 17 -10.94 46.38 -9.08
C ILE A 17 -11.88 45.20 -8.82
N GLU A 18 -12.73 45.28 -7.81
CA GLU A 18 -13.71 44.23 -7.51
C GLU A 18 -14.65 43.99 -8.70
N LYS A 19 -15.17 45.06 -9.33
CA LYS A 19 -15.98 44.92 -10.55
C LYS A 19 -15.21 44.29 -11.70
N LEU A 20 -13.95 44.65 -11.90
CA LEU A 20 -13.10 44.04 -12.93
C LEU A 20 -12.91 42.54 -12.67
N ILE A 21 -12.56 42.16 -11.44
CA ILE A 21 -12.40 40.77 -11.02
C ILE A 21 -13.70 39.99 -11.25
N GLN A 22 -14.83 40.52 -10.78
CA GLN A 22 -16.14 39.86 -10.90
C GLN A 22 -16.61 39.75 -12.35
N SER A 23 -16.22 40.69 -13.22
CA SER A 23 -16.56 40.66 -14.65
C SER A 23 -15.75 39.62 -15.44
N GLY A 24 -14.52 39.34 -15.02
CA GLY A 24 -13.60 38.44 -15.72
C GLY A 24 -13.55 37.02 -15.17
N GLU A 25 -13.86 36.82 -13.88
CA GLU A 25 -13.56 35.57 -13.17
C GLU A 25 -14.68 35.14 -12.21
N LYS A 26 -15.00 33.84 -12.20
CA LYS A 26 -15.97 33.23 -11.28
C LYS A 26 -15.25 32.52 -10.13
N GLY A 27 -15.94 32.39 -8.98
CA GLY A 27 -15.41 31.63 -7.83
C GLY A 27 -14.25 32.33 -7.09
N VAL A 28 -14.19 33.66 -7.21
CA VAL A 28 -13.23 34.52 -6.54
C VAL A 28 -13.96 35.32 -5.46
N SER A 29 -13.35 35.42 -4.28
CA SER A 29 -13.81 36.26 -3.18
C SER A 29 -12.83 37.41 -3.01
N VAL A 30 -13.33 38.64 -3.05
CA VAL A 30 -12.52 39.84 -2.90
C VAL A 30 -12.65 40.36 -1.46
N PHE A 31 -11.51 40.62 -0.84
CA PHE A 31 -11.40 41.22 0.47
C PHE A 31 -10.70 42.55 0.34
N HIS A 32 -11.01 43.47 1.24
CA HIS A 32 -10.52 44.83 1.20
C HIS A 32 -9.73 45.16 2.47
N ALA A 33 -8.69 45.97 2.31
CA ALA A 33 -7.99 46.61 3.41
C ALA A 33 -7.66 48.06 3.03
N TYR A 34 -7.79 48.99 3.98
CA TYR A 34 -7.67 50.43 3.70
C TYR A 34 -6.31 51.03 4.07
N ASN A 35 -5.40 50.22 4.61
CA ASN A 35 -4.04 50.63 4.97
C ASN A 35 -3.17 49.39 5.26
N GLY A 36 -1.87 49.62 5.43
CA GLY A 36 -0.90 48.55 5.68
C GLY A 36 -1.13 47.76 6.98
N ARG A 37 -1.80 48.32 8.00
CA ARG A 37 -2.12 47.59 9.23
C ARG A 37 -3.27 46.62 9.01
N GLU A 38 -4.38 47.08 8.44
CA GLU A 38 -5.51 46.21 8.13
C GLU A 38 -5.10 45.09 7.16
N MET A 39 -4.24 45.38 6.19
CA MET A 39 -3.67 44.36 5.30
C MET A 39 -3.01 43.22 6.09
N LEU A 40 -2.17 43.55 7.08
CA LEU A 40 -1.48 42.55 7.90
C LEU A 40 -2.45 41.76 8.80
N GLU A 41 -3.47 42.42 9.35
CA GLU A 41 -4.53 41.78 10.13
C GLU A 41 -5.30 40.77 9.25
N ARG A 42 -5.71 41.16 8.05
CA ARG A 42 -6.39 40.27 7.09
C ARG A 42 -5.51 39.08 6.69
N LEU A 43 -4.23 39.31 6.39
CA LEU A 43 -3.28 38.26 6.00
C LEU A 43 -3.04 37.24 7.13
N ALA A 44 -3.20 37.64 8.39
CA ALA A 44 -3.10 36.73 9.52
C ALA A 44 -4.38 35.89 9.71
N GLU A 45 -5.55 36.43 9.37
CA GLU A 45 -6.84 35.77 9.52
C GLU A 45 -7.19 34.84 8.34
N HIS A 46 -6.82 35.25 7.13
CA HIS A 46 -7.23 34.62 5.88
C HIS A 46 -6.04 34.28 4.98
N HIS A 47 -6.16 33.17 4.26
CA HIS A 47 -5.23 32.82 3.19
C HIS A 47 -5.63 33.51 1.89
N PHE A 48 -4.67 34.19 1.27
CA PHE A 48 -4.85 34.91 0.01
C PHE A 48 -4.01 34.30 -1.10
N SER A 49 -4.55 34.31 -2.30
CA SER A 49 -3.87 33.81 -3.50
C SER A 49 -3.02 34.91 -4.13
N LEU A 50 -3.57 36.13 -4.11
CA LEU A 50 -2.85 37.33 -4.47
C LEU A 50 -3.37 38.53 -3.67
N ALA A 51 -2.52 39.56 -3.59
CA ALA A 51 -2.87 40.85 -3.05
C ALA A 51 -2.44 41.96 -4.01
N TYR A 52 -3.36 42.86 -4.35
CA TYR A 52 -3.05 44.14 -5.00
C TYR A 52 -2.80 45.17 -3.91
N VAL A 53 -1.63 45.81 -3.90
CA VAL A 53 -1.21 46.67 -2.81
C VAL A 53 -0.78 48.03 -3.33
N ASP A 54 -1.51 49.08 -2.94
CA ASP A 54 -1.07 50.44 -3.19
C ASP A 54 0.19 50.80 -2.38
N ILE A 55 1.06 51.64 -2.94
CA ILE A 55 2.30 52.05 -2.28
C ILE A 55 2.02 53.13 -1.22
N LYS A 56 1.25 54.14 -1.59
CA LYS A 56 1.09 55.39 -0.84
C LYS A 56 -0.24 55.37 -0.11
N MET A 57 -0.22 54.78 1.08
CA MET A 57 -1.36 54.77 1.99
C MET A 57 -1.03 55.46 3.31
N PRO A 58 -2.02 55.98 4.05
CA PRO A 58 -1.83 56.53 5.39
C PRO A 58 -1.22 55.50 6.36
N GLY A 59 -0.29 55.96 7.19
CA GLY A 59 0.36 55.13 8.20
C GLY A 59 1.49 54.28 7.61
N ILE A 60 1.36 52.95 7.71
CA ILE A 60 2.35 52.01 7.16
C ILE A 60 2.19 51.96 5.64
N SER A 61 3.22 52.37 4.91
CA SER A 61 3.23 52.32 3.44
C SER A 61 3.11 50.88 2.92
N GLY A 62 2.64 50.70 1.68
CA GLY A 62 2.50 49.37 1.08
C GLY A 62 3.81 48.57 1.05
N LEU A 63 4.93 49.23 0.73
CA LEU A 63 6.26 48.60 0.71
C LEU A 63 6.74 48.17 2.10
N GLU A 64 6.43 48.94 3.14
CA GLU A 64 6.75 48.57 4.53
C GLU A 64 5.85 47.44 5.05
N ALA A 65 4.56 47.48 4.70
CA ALA A 65 3.63 46.42 5.01
C ALA A 65 4.05 45.11 4.34
N LEU A 66 4.48 45.16 3.07
CA LEU A 66 4.94 43.99 2.31
C LEU A 66 6.12 43.26 2.96
N LYS A 67 7.05 43.98 3.58
CA LYS A 67 8.17 43.35 4.31
C LYS A 67 7.68 42.41 5.40
N LYS A 68 6.69 42.83 6.19
CA LYS A 68 6.09 42.03 7.26
C LYS A 68 5.13 40.97 6.71
N ALA A 69 4.38 41.33 5.66
CA ALA A 69 3.42 40.45 5.02
C ALA A 69 4.07 39.17 4.48
N ARG A 70 5.30 39.26 3.97
CA ARG A 70 6.07 38.11 3.49
C ARG A 70 6.40 37.09 4.60
N GLU A 71 6.50 37.52 5.85
CA GLU A 71 6.71 36.62 6.99
C GLU A 71 5.39 35.95 7.41
N ILE A 72 4.28 36.68 7.34
CA ILE A 72 2.95 36.20 7.76
C ILE A 72 2.31 35.30 6.69
N SER A 73 2.44 35.67 5.42
CA SER A 73 1.81 35.00 4.28
C SER A 73 2.79 34.87 3.10
N PRO A 74 3.82 34.02 3.23
CA PRO A 74 4.91 33.91 2.26
C PRO A 74 4.45 33.47 0.87
N PHE A 75 3.35 32.71 0.79
CA PHE A 75 2.81 32.14 -0.45
C PHE A 75 1.83 33.05 -1.19
N THR A 76 1.46 34.22 -0.64
CA THR A 76 0.63 35.19 -1.34
C THR A 76 1.43 35.83 -2.49
N SER A 77 0.82 35.92 -3.67
CA SER A 77 1.39 36.67 -4.79
C SER A 77 1.10 38.16 -4.63
N TYR A 78 2.13 38.98 -4.45
CA TYR A 78 1.94 40.42 -4.20
C TYR A 78 2.20 41.21 -5.49
N TYR A 79 1.20 42.00 -5.88
CA TYR A 79 1.25 42.92 -7.01
C TYR A 79 1.14 44.34 -6.48
N ILE A 80 2.14 45.17 -6.77
CA ILE A 80 2.11 46.55 -6.31
C ILE A 80 1.33 47.40 -7.32
N MET A 81 0.49 48.30 -6.83
CA MET A 81 -0.20 49.30 -7.65
C MET A 81 0.42 50.68 -7.44
N THR A 82 0.53 51.45 -8.52
CA THR A 82 1.03 52.84 -8.49
C THR A 82 0.17 53.75 -9.36
N GLY A 83 0.09 55.04 -9.02
CA GLY A 83 -0.44 56.08 -9.91
C GLY A 83 0.62 56.82 -10.72
N PHE A 84 1.91 56.66 -10.40
CA PHE A 84 3.01 57.42 -11.01
C PHE A 84 4.25 56.53 -11.27
N ASP A 85 4.97 56.80 -12.37
CA ASP A 85 6.23 56.13 -12.74
C ASP A 85 7.41 56.59 -11.85
N GLU A 86 7.32 56.33 -10.55
CA GLU A 86 8.41 56.60 -9.61
C GLU A 86 9.38 55.41 -9.58
N PHE A 87 10.48 55.55 -10.34
CA PHE A 87 11.56 54.56 -10.48
C PHE A 87 12.08 53.98 -9.15
N GLU A 88 12.11 54.79 -8.08
CA GLU A 88 12.59 54.35 -6.77
C GLU A 88 11.69 53.29 -6.12
N TYR A 89 10.37 53.35 -6.35
CA TYR A 89 9.47 52.32 -5.82
C TYR A 89 9.61 51.01 -6.56
N ALA A 90 9.77 51.04 -7.89
CA ALA A 90 10.03 49.84 -8.68
C ALA A 90 11.31 49.12 -8.21
N LYS A 91 12.37 49.89 -7.93
CA LYS A 91 13.63 49.35 -7.39
C LYS A 91 13.46 48.68 -6.02
N GLN A 92 12.64 49.26 -5.15
CA GLN A 92 12.32 48.67 -3.84
C GLN A 92 11.44 47.42 -3.99
N ALA A 93 10.45 47.46 -4.87
CA ALA A 93 9.55 46.34 -5.16
C ALA A 93 10.33 45.09 -5.63
N ILE A 94 11.30 45.26 -6.53
CA ILE A 94 12.18 44.19 -7.01
C ILE A 94 12.99 43.58 -5.85
N LYS A 95 13.55 44.41 -4.95
CA LYS A 95 14.28 43.93 -3.76
C LYS A 95 13.40 43.11 -2.83
N LEU A 96 12.10 43.43 -2.75
CA LEU A 96 11.10 42.70 -1.97
C LEU A 96 10.54 41.46 -2.69
N LYS A 97 11.05 41.15 -3.90
CA LYS A 97 10.62 40.04 -4.74
C LYS A 97 9.11 40.01 -4.92
N VAL A 98 8.48 41.17 -5.17
CA VAL A 98 7.07 41.19 -5.56
C VAL A 98 6.90 40.49 -6.90
N ASN A 99 5.68 40.02 -7.17
CA ASN A 99 5.40 39.28 -8.39
C ASN A 99 5.43 40.20 -9.61
N ASP A 100 4.84 41.38 -9.49
CA ASP A 100 4.95 42.42 -10.50
C ASP A 100 4.60 43.81 -9.95
N TYR A 101 4.85 44.83 -10.76
CA TYR A 101 4.49 46.22 -10.54
C TYR A 101 3.47 46.65 -11.60
N LEU A 102 2.30 47.11 -11.15
CA LEU A 102 1.16 47.44 -12.00
C LEU A 102 0.84 48.93 -11.96
N MET A 103 0.58 49.51 -13.13
CA MET A 103 0.16 50.91 -13.25
C MET A 103 -1.36 51.05 -13.18
N LYS A 104 -1.84 51.99 -12.35
CA LYS A 104 -3.23 52.43 -12.32
C LYS A 104 -3.52 53.35 -13.53
N PRO A 105 -4.74 53.30 -14.12
CA PRO A 105 -5.83 52.39 -13.79
C PRO A 105 -5.58 50.98 -14.33
N LEU A 106 -5.92 49.96 -13.53
CA LEU A 106 -5.85 48.56 -13.97
C LEU A 106 -6.97 48.29 -14.98
N ASP A 107 -6.64 47.55 -16.05
CA ASP A 107 -7.62 47.07 -17.01
C ASP A 107 -7.98 45.59 -16.78
N LEU A 108 -9.03 45.13 -17.46
CA LEU A 108 -9.50 43.75 -17.33
C LEU A 108 -8.42 42.72 -17.70
N LYS A 109 -7.62 43.03 -18.72
CA LYS A 109 -6.58 42.12 -19.22
C LYS A 109 -5.49 41.91 -18.17
N THR A 110 -5.02 42.99 -17.56
CA THR A 110 -4.01 42.97 -16.49
C THR A 110 -4.51 42.14 -15.30
N ILE A 111 -5.75 42.36 -14.86
CA ILE A 111 -6.38 41.60 -13.76
C ILE A 111 -6.47 40.09 -14.10
N GLN A 112 -6.80 39.75 -15.34
CA GLN A 112 -6.85 38.35 -15.78
C GLN A 112 -5.47 37.69 -15.78
N GLU A 113 -4.45 38.40 -16.29
CA GLU A 113 -3.07 37.91 -16.34
C GLU A 113 -2.49 37.67 -14.93
N THR A 114 -2.70 38.60 -14.00
CA THR A 114 -2.23 38.50 -12.61
C THR A 114 -2.95 37.38 -11.84
N ILE A 115 -4.26 37.21 -12.05
CA ILE A 115 -5.04 36.10 -11.48
C ILE A 115 -4.56 34.76 -12.02
N GLN A 116 -4.37 34.65 -13.34
CA GLN A 116 -3.88 33.43 -13.98
C GLN A 116 -2.48 33.05 -13.47
N SER A 117 -1.58 34.04 -13.38
CA SER A 117 -0.24 33.86 -12.85
C SER A 117 -0.27 33.39 -11.39
N ALA A 118 -1.11 33.99 -10.55
CA ALA A 118 -1.28 33.58 -9.15
C ALA A 118 -1.82 32.15 -9.02
N ARG A 119 -2.81 31.75 -9.83
CA ARG A 119 -3.33 30.37 -9.87
C ARG A 119 -2.24 29.38 -10.25
N LEU A 120 -1.47 29.68 -11.29
CA LEU A 120 -0.37 28.82 -11.73
C LEU A 120 0.69 28.67 -10.64
N GLN A 121 1.03 29.77 -9.93
CA GLN A 121 1.96 29.73 -8.81
C GLN A 121 1.44 28.87 -7.65
N GLN A 122 0.16 29.01 -7.29
CA GLN A 122 -0.47 28.17 -6.27
C GLN A 122 -0.44 26.69 -6.65
N GLN A 123 -0.79 26.35 -7.89
CA GLN A 123 -0.74 24.98 -8.37
C GLN A 123 0.67 24.41 -8.30
N LYS A 124 1.69 25.19 -8.72
CA LYS A 124 3.09 24.78 -8.62
C LYS A 124 3.52 24.55 -7.17
N ASN A 125 3.15 25.45 -6.26
CA ASN A 125 3.46 25.32 -4.84
C ASN A 125 2.79 24.08 -4.23
N LEU A 126 1.52 23.84 -4.58
CA LEU A 126 0.76 22.66 -4.14
C LEU A 126 1.39 21.36 -4.65
N GLU A 127 1.72 21.29 -5.93
CA GLU A 127 2.40 20.14 -6.53
C GLU A 127 3.76 19.89 -5.88
N HIS A 128 4.54 20.94 -5.64
CA HIS A 128 5.82 20.83 -4.93
C HIS A 128 5.64 20.25 -3.53
N LYS A 129 4.67 20.77 -2.77
CA LYS A 129 4.30 20.30 -1.42
C LYS A 129 3.86 18.83 -1.45
N LYS A 130 2.97 18.45 -2.38
CA LYS A 130 2.52 17.05 -2.56
C LYS A 130 3.69 16.13 -2.91
N ASN A 131 4.60 16.54 -3.78
CA ASN A 131 5.76 15.73 -4.13
C ASN A 131 6.71 15.53 -2.95
N LEU A 132 6.93 16.55 -2.13
CA LEU A 132 7.71 16.41 -0.89
C LEU A 132 7.08 15.41 0.08
N PHE A 133 5.77 15.53 0.35
CA PHE A 133 5.06 14.60 1.23
C PHE A 133 5.04 13.17 0.68
N ARG A 134 4.86 12.99 -0.64
CA ARG A 134 4.90 11.68 -1.28
C ARG A 134 6.28 11.04 -1.18
N ASN A 135 7.33 11.79 -1.51
CA ASN A 135 8.71 11.32 -1.40
C ASN A 135 9.09 10.95 0.04
N TRP A 136 8.61 11.72 1.01
CA TRP A 136 8.78 11.40 2.44
C TRP A 136 8.07 10.11 2.82
N LEU A 137 6.83 9.92 2.37
CA LEU A 137 6.03 8.72 2.65
C LEU A 137 6.70 7.46 2.07
N GLU A 138 7.14 7.53 0.81
CA GLU A 138 7.88 6.45 0.13
C GLU A 138 9.23 6.16 0.80
N SER A 139 9.96 7.20 1.19
CA SER A 139 11.23 7.04 1.91
C SER A 139 11.02 6.37 3.26
N THR A 140 9.98 6.75 3.98
CA THR A 140 9.63 6.17 5.28
C THR A 140 9.24 4.69 5.15
N LEU A 141 8.45 4.33 4.14
CA LEU A 141 8.13 2.93 3.82
C LEU A 141 9.39 2.11 3.52
N ASN A 142 10.35 2.71 2.82
CA ASN A 142 11.65 2.10 2.50
C ASN A 142 12.69 2.22 3.63
N ARG A 143 12.30 2.67 4.83
CA ARG A 143 13.16 2.84 6.01
C ARG A 143 14.37 3.76 5.74
N ARG A 144 14.18 4.77 4.90
CA ARG A 144 15.18 5.80 4.59
C ARG A 144 14.88 7.09 5.35
N GLU A 145 15.94 7.77 5.78
CA GLU A 145 15.79 9.09 6.39
C GLU A 145 15.34 10.12 5.35
N SER A 146 14.36 10.93 5.75
CA SER A 146 13.82 12.04 4.96
C SER A 146 13.15 13.03 5.91
N SER A 147 12.87 14.26 5.43
CA SER A 147 12.14 15.26 6.19
C SER A 147 11.11 16.00 5.36
N PHE A 148 10.15 16.65 6.03
CA PHE A 148 9.18 17.57 5.44
C PHE A 148 9.81 18.89 4.97
N GLY A 149 11.09 19.14 5.28
CA GLY A 149 11.78 20.38 4.92
C GLY A 149 11.06 21.61 5.45
N GLU A 150 10.74 22.54 4.55
CA GLU A 150 10.03 23.80 4.85
C GLU A 150 8.61 23.62 5.39
N TYR A 151 8.02 22.43 5.26
CA TYR A 151 6.66 22.11 5.72
C TYR A 151 6.62 21.46 7.11
N THR A 152 7.70 21.59 7.88
CA THR A 152 7.75 21.10 9.27
C THR A 152 6.70 21.83 10.12
N GLY A 153 5.99 21.10 11.01
CA GLY A 153 4.95 21.65 11.88
C GLY A 153 3.55 21.75 11.25
N ILE A 154 3.40 21.32 9.99
CA ILE A 154 2.08 21.11 9.37
C ILE A 154 1.35 19.96 10.06
N TYR A 155 0.04 20.11 10.24
CA TYR A 155 -0.76 19.01 10.77
C TYR A 155 -0.88 17.92 9.73
N CYS A 156 -0.71 16.69 10.16
CA CYS A 156 -0.78 15.51 9.32
C CYS A 156 -1.47 14.35 10.05
N CYS A 157 -2.03 13.42 9.28
CA CYS A 157 -2.39 12.08 9.75
C CYS A 157 -2.20 11.04 8.63
N LEU A 158 -2.07 9.78 9.01
CA LEU A 158 -2.03 8.66 8.08
C LEU A 158 -3.41 8.01 7.99
N LEU A 159 -3.82 7.66 6.77
CA LEU A 159 -4.93 6.76 6.53
C LEU A 159 -4.44 5.51 5.80
N LEU A 160 -4.84 4.33 6.25
CA LEU A 160 -4.63 3.07 5.53
C LEU A 160 -5.98 2.56 5.04
N VAL A 161 -6.15 2.52 3.72
CA VAL A 161 -7.32 1.94 3.05
C VAL A 161 -6.95 0.54 2.61
N THR A 162 -7.38 -0.44 3.41
CA THR A 162 -7.22 -1.87 3.12
C THR A 162 -8.18 -2.30 2.02
N MET A 163 -7.72 -3.22 1.17
CA MET A 163 -8.53 -3.81 0.10
C MET A 163 -8.46 -5.33 0.22
N ASP A 164 -9.50 -5.94 0.76
CA ASP A 164 -9.64 -7.36 1.06
C ASP A 164 -10.29 -8.18 -0.08
N MET A 165 -10.72 -7.51 -1.15
CA MET A 165 -11.15 -8.14 -2.42
C MET A 165 -10.00 -8.50 -3.35
N GLU A 166 -10.18 -9.55 -4.17
CA GLU A 166 -9.22 -9.90 -5.22
C GLU A 166 -9.47 -9.10 -6.51
N GLY A 167 -8.41 -8.58 -7.10
CA GLY A 167 -8.46 -7.73 -8.30
C GLY A 167 -8.64 -6.24 -8.00
N ILE A 168 -8.63 -5.41 -9.05
CA ILE A 168 -8.86 -3.97 -8.94
C ILE A 168 -10.33 -3.76 -8.54
N PRO A 169 -10.63 -2.99 -7.49
CA PRO A 169 -12.00 -2.64 -7.14
C PRO A 169 -12.73 -2.06 -8.35
N LYS A 170 -13.91 -2.60 -8.69
CA LYS A 170 -14.75 -2.03 -9.76
C LYS A 170 -15.33 -0.66 -9.38
N ILE A 171 -15.30 -0.35 -8.09
CA ILE A 171 -15.76 0.91 -7.51
C ILE A 171 -14.53 1.76 -7.24
N ASP A 172 -14.60 3.03 -7.60
CA ASP A 172 -13.54 3.98 -7.34
C ASP A 172 -13.39 4.19 -5.82
N VAL A 173 -12.40 3.52 -5.24
CA VAL A 173 -12.02 3.61 -3.82
C VAL A 173 -11.52 5.01 -3.43
N THR A 174 -11.25 5.87 -4.41
CA THR A 174 -10.81 7.25 -4.18
C THR A 174 -11.98 8.23 -4.03
N LEU A 175 -13.22 7.82 -4.35
CA LEU A 175 -14.44 8.66 -4.26
C LEU A 175 -14.57 9.42 -2.93
N PRO A 176 -14.39 8.81 -1.75
CA PRO A 176 -14.51 9.53 -0.48
C PRO A 176 -13.47 10.65 -0.30
N PHE A 177 -12.36 10.59 -1.05
CA PHE A 177 -11.21 11.46 -0.92
C PHE A 177 -11.16 12.58 -1.99
N GLN A 178 -12.04 12.55 -3.00
CA GLN A 178 -12.02 13.51 -4.11
C GLN A 178 -12.09 14.98 -3.65
N SER A 179 -12.94 15.28 -2.66
CA SER A 179 -13.06 16.62 -2.07
C SER A 179 -11.80 17.10 -1.34
N TYR A 180 -10.80 16.23 -1.18
CA TYR A 180 -9.61 16.41 -0.37
C TYR A 180 -8.31 16.18 -1.15
N GLU A 181 -8.36 16.05 -2.47
CA GLU A 181 -7.20 15.72 -3.32
C GLU A 181 -6.00 16.68 -3.15
N ASP A 182 -6.27 17.94 -2.87
CA ASP A 182 -5.23 18.95 -2.63
C ASP A 182 -4.51 18.75 -1.28
N ASN A 183 -5.11 17.99 -0.35
CA ASN A 183 -4.62 17.79 1.00
C ASN A 183 -4.12 16.36 1.26
N ILE A 184 -4.02 15.53 0.22
CA ILE A 184 -3.68 14.12 0.35
C ILE A 184 -2.61 13.74 -0.67
N VAL A 185 -1.66 12.92 -0.23
CA VAL A 185 -0.80 12.12 -1.11
C VAL A 185 -1.02 10.64 -0.80
N SER A 186 -0.83 9.81 -1.81
CA SER A 186 -1.09 8.37 -1.71
C SER A 186 0.07 7.55 -2.26
N VAL A 187 0.28 6.38 -1.65
CA VAL A 187 1.25 5.36 -2.06
C VAL A 187 0.61 3.98 -1.90
N PHE A 188 0.77 3.11 -2.91
CA PHE A 188 0.31 1.73 -2.82
C PHE A 188 1.27 0.88 -1.99
N THR A 189 0.71 0.00 -1.17
CA THR A 189 1.41 -0.97 -0.33
C THR A 189 0.80 -2.36 -0.55
N GLU A 190 1.46 -3.39 -0.03
CA GLU A 190 0.92 -4.77 -0.07
C GLU A 190 -0.45 -4.89 0.62
N GLU A 191 -0.70 -4.08 1.66
CA GLU A 191 -1.91 -4.08 2.47
C GLU A 191 -3.05 -3.22 1.87
N GLY A 192 -2.75 -2.36 0.90
CA GLY A 192 -3.70 -1.43 0.29
C GLY A 192 -3.11 -0.05 0.02
N LEU A 193 -3.96 0.98 0.06
CA LEU A 193 -3.57 2.36 -0.23
C LEU A 193 -3.24 3.11 1.07
N LEU A 194 -1.99 3.52 1.23
CA LEU A 194 -1.56 4.39 2.32
C LEU A 194 -1.64 5.85 1.87
N LEU A 195 -2.28 6.67 2.69
CA LEU A 195 -2.50 8.10 2.45
C LEU A 195 -1.83 8.90 3.56
N LEU A 196 -1.17 9.98 3.19
CA LEU A 196 -0.75 11.03 4.11
C LEU A 196 -1.61 12.26 3.85
N CYS A 197 -2.46 12.58 4.82
CA CYS A 197 -3.29 13.78 4.80
C CYS A 197 -2.53 14.92 5.49
N PHE A 198 -2.60 16.13 4.95
CA PHE A 198 -1.87 17.28 5.48
C PHE A 198 -2.68 18.59 5.37
N SER A 199 -2.50 19.49 6.34
CA SER A 199 -3.11 20.82 6.35
C SER A 199 -2.41 21.75 7.33
N GLU A 200 -2.37 23.04 7.02
CA GLU A 200 -1.89 24.07 7.95
C GLU A 200 -2.85 24.27 9.14
N LYS A 201 -4.12 23.88 8.97
CA LYS A 201 -5.18 24.01 9.99
C LYS A 201 -5.64 22.65 10.48
N TYR A 202 -5.60 22.44 11.80
CA TYR A 202 -6.06 21.24 12.48
C TYR A 202 -7.52 20.90 12.12
N GLU A 203 -8.40 21.89 12.18
CA GLU A 203 -9.84 21.70 11.95
C GLU A 203 -10.15 21.16 10.55
N HIS A 204 -9.32 21.44 9.54
CA HIS A 204 -9.50 20.87 8.20
C HIS A 204 -9.29 19.35 8.20
N ILE A 205 -8.24 18.85 8.86
CA ILE A 205 -8.00 17.40 8.96
C ILE A 205 -9.08 16.76 9.82
N ARG A 206 -9.44 17.41 10.93
CA ARG A 206 -10.51 16.90 11.79
C ARG A 206 -11.84 16.77 11.05
N GLN A 207 -12.21 17.77 10.24
CA GLN A 207 -13.42 17.73 9.42
C GLN A 207 -13.33 16.64 8.35
N MET A 208 -12.18 16.50 7.69
CA MET A 208 -11.92 15.42 6.74
C MET A 208 -12.14 14.04 7.39
N LEU A 209 -11.54 13.79 8.55
CA LEU A 209 -11.70 12.51 9.28
C LEU A 209 -13.16 12.28 9.68
N LYS A 210 -13.87 13.33 10.12
CA LYS A 210 -15.29 13.24 10.46
C LYS A 210 -16.12 12.83 9.25
N ASP A 211 -15.92 13.48 8.10
CA ASP A 211 -16.64 13.17 6.87
C ASP A 211 -16.36 11.75 6.40
N LEU A 212 -15.08 11.35 6.35
CA LEU A 212 -14.65 10.01 5.96
C LEU A 212 -15.18 8.92 6.91
N SER A 213 -15.30 9.23 8.21
CA SER A 213 -15.87 8.29 9.18
C SER A 213 -17.39 8.10 9.04
N GLY A 214 -18.08 9.06 8.40
CA GLY A 214 -19.50 8.97 8.07
C GLY A 214 -19.79 8.27 6.73
N CYS A 215 -18.77 7.96 5.93
CA CYS A 215 -18.93 7.29 4.64
C CYS A 215 -19.28 5.81 4.79
N SER A 216 -20.06 5.30 3.82
CA SER A 216 -20.21 3.86 3.60
C SER A 216 -19.08 3.38 2.69
N TYR A 217 -18.40 2.30 3.07
CA TYR A 217 -17.30 1.75 2.30
C TYR A 217 -17.74 0.51 1.51
N PRO A 218 -17.23 0.31 0.28
CA PRO A 218 -17.51 -0.89 -0.51
C PRO A 218 -17.13 -2.19 0.20
N SER A 219 -17.66 -3.31 -0.29
CA SER A 219 -17.30 -4.64 0.22
C SER A 219 -15.80 -4.90 0.09
N GLY A 220 -15.18 -5.32 1.20
CA GLY A 220 -13.75 -5.54 1.33
C GLY A 220 -12.91 -4.27 1.41
N VAL A 221 -13.48 -3.10 1.64
CA VAL A 221 -12.72 -1.85 1.81
C VAL A 221 -12.85 -1.35 3.24
N THR A 222 -11.74 -1.26 3.97
CA THR A 222 -11.74 -0.79 5.36
C THR A 222 -10.68 0.28 5.55
N CYS A 223 -11.06 1.41 6.15
CA CYS A 223 -10.19 2.56 6.34
C CYS A 223 -9.76 2.68 7.80
N PHE A 224 -8.47 2.94 8.04
CA PHE A 224 -7.87 3.12 9.36
C PHE A 224 -7.19 4.47 9.44
N ALA A 225 -7.48 5.25 10.47
CA ALA A 225 -6.92 6.59 10.64
C ALA A 225 -6.06 6.71 11.88
N SER A 226 -4.86 7.28 11.73
CA SER A 226 -4.06 7.70 12.87
C SER A 226 -4.60 8.96 13.54
N SER A 227 -4.07 9.26 14.72
CA SER A 227 -4.22 10.59 15.33
C SER A 227 -3.57 11.66 14.44
N VAL A 228 -4.05 12.89 14.60
CA VAL A 228 -3.47 14.08 13.95
C VAL A 228 -2.29 14.57 14.78
N THR A 229 -1.17 14.86 14.14
CA THR A 229 0.04 15.39 14.79
C THR A 229 0.72 16.44 13.91
N ARG A 230 1.61 17.23 14.51
CA ARG A 230 2.53 18.15 13.80
C ARG A 230 3.96 17.62 13.76
N GLU A 231 4.24 16.56 14.52
CA GLU A 231 5.57 16.01 14.70
C GLU A 231 5.82 14.89 13.70
N GLN A 232 6.77 15.12 12.80
CA GLN A 232 7.08 14.16 11.73
C GLN A 232 7.51 12.79 12.27
N GLU A 233 8.28 12.77 13.37
CA GLU A 233 8.74 11.51 13.98
C GLU A 233 7.59 10.68 14.57
N GLU A 234 6.53 11.33 15.06
CA GLU A 234 5.33 10.62 15.49
C GLU A 234 4.62 9.94 14.30
N ILE A 235 4.53 10.60 13.15
CA ILE A 235 3.94 10.02 11.93
C ILE A 235 4.74 8.79 11.50
N ARG A 236 6.07 8.89 11.52
CA ARG A 236 6.99 7.78 11.20
C ARG A 236 6.79 6.60 12.16
N ALA A 237 6.68 6.86 13.46
CA ALA A 237 6.46 5.82 14.47
C ALA A 237 5.08 5.17 14.37
N VAL A 238 4.07 5.92 13.94
CA VAL A 238 2.68 5.46 13.77
C VAL A 238 2.52 4.51 12.60
N LEU A 239 3.25 4.69 11.50
CA LEU A 239 3.10 3.88 10.29
C LEU A 239 3.11 2.35 10.54
N PRO A 240 4.13 1.76 11.19
CA PRO A 240 4.13 0.32 11.47
C PRO A 240 3.00 -0.10 12.42
N LEU A 241 2.57 0.78 13.34
CA LEU A 241 1.44 0.51 14.24
C LEU A 241 0.12 0.50 13.47
N LEU A 242 -0.07 1.41 12.52
CA LEU A 242 -1.28 1.49 11.71
C LEU A 242 -1.49 0.19 10.92
N VAL A 243 -0.43 -0.30 10.26
CA VAL A 243 -0.46 -1.60 9.55
C VAL A 243 -0.76 -2.74 10.53
N LYS A 244 -0.10 -2.76 11.69
CA LYS A 244 -0.31 -3.78 12.72
C LYS A 244 -1.77 -3.86 13.18
N TYR A 245 -2.34 -2.72 13.56
CA TYR A 245 -3.70 -2.64 14.11
C TYR A 245 -4.79 -2.74 13.04
N ALA A 246 -4.48 -2.46 11.77
CA ALA A 246 -5.41 -2.68 10.66
C ALA A 246 -5.79 -4.15 10.47
N SER A 247 -5.01 -5.09 11.01
CA SER A 247 -5.37 -6.52 11.02
C SER A 247 -6.64 -6.80 11.82
N LEU A 248 -6.97 -5.97 12.84
CA LEU A 248 -8.17 -6.14 13.66
C LEU A 248 -9.49 -6.06 12.88
N ARG A 249 -9.48 -5.62 11.61
CA ARG A 249 -10.65 -5.76 10.70
C ARG A 249 -11.21 -7.19 10.64
N VAL A 250 -10.36 -8.20 10.85
CA VAL A 250 -10.74 -9.62 10.90
C VAL A 250 -11.80 -9.88 11.98
N VAL A 251 -11.69 -9.21 13.13
CA VAL A 251 -12.57 -9.43 14.30
C VAL A 251 -13.52 -8.26 14.57
N LEU A 252 -13.25 -7.08 14.02
CA LEU A 252 -14.09 -5.89 14.18
C LEU A 252 -15.07 -5.70 13.02
N GLY A 253 -14.82 -6.36 11.90
CA GLY A 253 -15.59 -6.28 10.68
C GLY A 253 -14.95 -5.42 9.60
N LEU A 254 -15.43 -5.62 8.37
CA LEU A 254 -15.01 -4.90 7.19
C LEU A 254 -15.94 -3.71 6.89
N ASN A 255 -15.64 -3.00 5.80
CA ASN A 255 -16.54 -2.06 5.12
C ASN A 255 -16.84 -0.81 5.95
N ARG A 256 -15.87 -0.34 6.71
CA ARG A 256 -16.04 0.82 7.60
C ARG A 256 -14.74 1.55 7.90
N PHE A 257 -14.88 2.61 8.70
CA PHE A 257 -13.79 3.44 9.16
C PHE A 257 -13.47 3.16 10.64
N TYR A 258 -12.18 3.06 10.96
CA TYR A 258 -11.69 2.92 12.33
C TYR A 258 -10.67 4.00 12.66
N TYR A 259 -10.82 4.60 13.84
CA TYR A 259 -9.73 5.37 14.46
C TYR A 259 -8.76 4.40 15.12
N MET A 260 -7.46 4.63 14.97
CA MET A 260 -6.41 3.72 15.48
C MET A 260 -6.31 3.74 17.01
N ASN A 261 -6.53 4.88 17.66
CA ASN A 261 -6.26 5.03 19.10
C ASN A 261 -7.05 4.03 19.97
N PRO A 262 -8.38 3.83 19.79
CA PRO A 262 -9.13 2.80 20.52
C PRO A 262 -8.66 1.36 20.27
N LEU A 263 -8.01 1.09 19.13
CA LEU A 263 -7.57 -0.26 18.76
C LEU A 263 -6.37 -0.75 19.56
N GLN A 264 -5.64 0.15 20.22
CA GLN A 264 -4.45 -0.20 21.01
C GLN A 264 -4.79 -0.97 22.29
N ASN A 265 -6.05 -0.95 22.71
CA ASN A 265 -6.53 -1.60 23.93
C ASN A 265 -6.89 -3.09 23.73
N TYR A 266 -6.79 -3.62 22.50
CA TYR A 266 -7.08 -5.03 22.23
C TYR A 266 -5.91 -5.93 22.64
N GLU A 267 -6.23 -7.14 23.10
CA GLU A 267 -5.26 -8.12 23.58
C GLU A 267 -4.28 -8.57 22.48
N ALA A 268 -3.03 -8.83 22.88
CA ALA A 268 -1.97 -9.24 21.96
C ALA A 268 -2.26 -10.59 21.28
N SER A 269 -2.95 -11.50 21.95
CA SER A 269 -3.37 -12.81 21.42
C SER A 269 -4.35 -12.65 20.24
N LEU A 270 -5.37 -11.80 20.41
CA LEU A 270 -6.35 -11.49 19.37
C LEU A 270 -5.70 -10.79 18.19
N LEU A 271 -4.78 -9.87 18.46
CA LEU A 271 -4.01 -9.18 17.43
C LEU A 271 -3.14 -10.16 16.62
N GLY A 272 -2.46 -11.10 17.29
CA GLY A 272 -1.68 -12.15 16.63
C GLY A 272 -2.53 -13.03 15.71
N PHE A 273 -3.73 -13.42 16.16
CA PHE A 273 -4.69 -14.15 15.35
C PHE A 273 -5.11 -13.37 14.09
N CYS A 274 -5.43 -12.08 14.25
CA CYS A 274 -5.80 -11.23 13.13
C CYS A 274 -4.65 -11.08 12.12
N GLN A 275 -3.41 -10.93 12.59
CA GLN A 275 -2.24 -10.86 11.72
C GLN A 275 -2.02 -12.15 10.93
N LEU A 276 -2.24 -13.33 11.53
CA LEU A 276 -2.18 -14.61 10.82
C LEU A 276 -3.23 -14.71 9.72
N ALA A 277 -4.45 -14.22 9.97
CA ALA A 277 -5.52 -14.21 8.98
C ALA A 277 -5.17 -13.33 7.76
N VAL A 278 -4.60 -12.15 8.01
CA VAL A 278 -4.12 -11.25 6.95
C VAL A 278 -2.92 -11.84 6.20
N GLN A 279 -2.00 -12.50 6.89
CA GLN A 279 -0.87 -13.21 6.25
C GLN A 279 -1.36 -14.35 5.36
N MET A 280 -2.35 -15.11 5.81
CA MET A 280 -2.99 -16.17 5.02
C MET A 280 -3.63 -15.59 3.76
N GLN A 281 -4.39 -14.50 3.87
CA GLN A 281 -4.97 -13.79 2.72
C GLN A 281 -3.89 -13.33 1.73
N THR A 282 -2.82 -12.70 2.24
CA THR A 282 -1.71 -12.18 1.42
C THR A 282 -1.04 -13.32 0.64
N ALA A 283 -0.77 -14.44 1.30
CA ALA A 283 -0.21 -15.62 0.67
C ALA A 283 -1.15 -16.24 -0.37
N TYR A 284 -2.46 -16.26 -0.10
CA TYR A 284 -3.47 -16.72 -1.04
C TYR A 284 -3.46 -15.89 -2.34
N ARG A 285 -3.47 -14.56 -2.22
CA ARG A 285 -3.40 -13.63 -3.35
C ARG A 285 -2.11 -13.74 -4.14
N ALA A 286 -0.99 -13.90 -3.44
CA ALA A 286 0.32 -14.09 -4.04
C ALA A 286 0.49 -15.49 -4.66
N LYS A 287 -0.50 -16.39 -4.53
CA LYS A 287 -0.46 -17.79 -4.98
C LYS A 287 0.70 -18.58 -4.35
N GLU A 288 1.06 -18.24 -3.13
CA GLU A 288 2.13 -18.85 -2.35
C GLU A 288 1.58 -19.93 -1.42
N TYR A 289 1.39 -21.14 -1.96
CA TYR A 289 0.81 -22.27 -1.21
C TYR A 289 1.47 -22.51 0.16
N THR A 290 2.81 -22.49 0.24
CA THR A 290 3.55 -22.73 1.49
C THR A 290 3.14 -21.78 2.59
N LYS A 291 3.16 -20.47 2.29
CA LYS A 291 2.84 -19.42 3.25
C LYS A 291 1.35 -19.48 3.62
N PHE A 292 0.49 -19.77 2.64
CA PHE A 292 -0.95 -19.93 2.86
C PHE A 292 -1.25 -21.10 3.81
N SER A 293 -0.71 -22.29 3.51
CA SER A 293 -0.91 -23.50 4.31
C SER A 293 -0.37 -23.34 5.73
N ASN A 294 0.79 -22.73 5.90
CA ASN A 294 1.39 -22.50 7.22
C ASN A 294 0.57 -21.49 8.03
N ALA A 295 0.22 -20.34 7.46
CA ALA A 295 -0.59 -19.33 8.13
C ALA A 295 -2.00 -19.88 8.49
N GLY A 296 -2.63 -20.61 7.57
CA GLY A 296 -3.93 -21.25 7.81
C GLY A 296 -3.89 -22.29 8.93
N GLY A 297 -2.86 -23.13 8.98
CA GLY A 297 -2.69 -24.11 10.07
C GLY A 297 -2.52 -23.43 11.44
N LEU A 298 -1.71 -22.37 11.52
CA LEU A 298 -1.55 -21.59 12.75
C LEU A 298 -2.84 -20.88 13.16
N LEU A 299 -3.58 -20.34 12.18
CA LEU A 299 -4.87 -19.68 12.41
C LEU A 299 -5.90 -20.66 13.01
N LEU A 300 -5.99 -21.88 12.48
CA LEU A 300 -6.89 -22.93 12.98
C LEU A 300 -6.52 -23.34 14.41
N ASN A 301 -5.23 -23.49 14.70
CA ASN A 301 -4.76 -23.81 16.06
C ASN A 301 -5.16 -22.73 17.07
N GLN A 302 -5.12 -21.46 16.68
CA GLN A 302 -5.51 -20.35 17.56
C GLN A 302 -7.04 -20.16 17.65
N TYR A 303 -7.79 -20.54 16.62
CA TYR A 303 -9.24 -20.32 16.54
C TYR A 303 -10.01 -20.94 17.72
N HIS A 304 -9.58 -22.09 18.24
CA HIS A 304 -10.20 -22.72 19.41
C HIS A 304 -9.66 -22.26 20.76
N LEU A 305 -8.47 -21.66 20.79
CA LEU A 305 -7.77 -21.33 22.03
C LEU A 305 -8.07 -19.92 22.54
N LEU A 306 -8.83 -19.14 21.78
CA LEU A 306 -9.17 -17.76 22.12
C LEU A 306 -10.54 -17.73 22.80
N ASP A 307 -10.57 -17.62 24.13
CA ASP A 307 -11.81 -17.54 24.93
C ASP A 307 -12.77 -16.45 24.41
N SER A 308 -12.23 -15.36 23.86
CA SER A 308 -12.99 -14.23 23.33
C SER A 308 -13.49 -14.41 21.89
N ILE A 309 -13.09 -15.46 21.16
CA ILE A 309 -13.38 -15.60 19.73
C ILE A 309 -14.88 -15.76 19.45
N GLU A 310 -15.65 -16.30 20.39
CA GLU A 310 -17.08 -16.52 20.23
C GLU A 310 -17.83 -15.23 19.90
N LYS A 311 -17.44 -14.13 20.55
CA LYS A 311 -17.98 -12.79 20.29
C LYS A 311 -17.68 -12.29 18.87
N TYR A 312 -16.58 -12.76 18.27
CA TYR A 312 -16.07 -12.28 16.98
C TYR A 312 -16.33 -13.25 15.82
N ARG A 313 -16.86 -14.45 16.07
CA ARG A 313 -17.06 -15.51 15.06
C ARG A 313 -17.66 -15.01 13.77
N LYS A 314 -18.74 -14.23 13.85
CA LYS A 314 -19.39 -13.64 12.68
C LYS A 314 -18.43 -12.81 11.82
N TYR A 315 -17.65 -11.92 12.43
CA TYR A 315 -16.71 -11.08 11.68
C TYR A 315 -15.57 -11.90 11.07
N VAL A 316 -15.08 -12.90 11.81
CA VAL A 316 -14.04 -13.81 11.31
C VAL A 316 -14.56 -14.62 10.11
N THR A 317 -15.77 -15.18 10.21
CA THR A 317 -16.35 -15.97 9.12
C THR A 317 -16.73 -15.10 7.93
N ASP A 318 -17.22 -13.88 8.14
CA ASP A 318 -17.47 -12.91 7.07
C ASP A 318 -16.15 -12.54 6.34
N TYR A 319 -15.07 -12.33 7.09
CA TYR A 319 -13.72 -12.06 6.54
C TYR A 319 -13.18 -13.25 5.74
N LEU A 320 -13.23 -14.46 6.30
CA LEU A 320 -12.77 -15.68 5.62
C LEU A 320 -13.62 -16.01 4.39
N SER A 321 -14.93 -15.78 4.46
CA SER A 321 -15.85 -15.96 3.32
C SER A 321 -15.43 -15.08 2.14
N LEU A 322 -14.98 -13.85 2.42
CA LEU A 322 -14.50 -12.93 1.40
C LEU A 322 -13.24 -13.46 0.69
N ILE A 323 -12.30 -14.00 1.46
CA ILE A 323 -11.02 -14.49 0.96
C ILE A 323 -11.20 -15.76 0.14
N LEU A 324 -11.93 -16.74 0.69
CA LEU A 324 -12.13 -18.05 0.09
C LEU A 324 -13.24 -18.08 -0.96
N ARG A 325 -13.96 -16.95 -1.13
CA ARG A 325 -15.05 -16.79 -2.09
C ARG A 325 -16.16 -17.82 -1.93
N CYS A 326 -16.41 -18.24 -0.69
CA CYS A 326 -17.46 -19.17 -0.32
C CYS A 326 -18.18 -18.68 0.93
N HIS A 327 -19.42 -19.11 1.13
CA HIS A 327 -20.15 -18.78 2.36
C HIS A 327 -19.67 -19.67 3.50
N ILE A 328 -19.28 -19.06 4.61
CA ILE A 328 -18.89 -19.76 5.85
C ILE A 328 -19.89 -19.38 6.94
N ASP A 329 -20.53 -20.39 7.52
CA ASP A 329 -21.47 -20.20 8.62
C ASP A 329 -20.75 -19.67 9.87
N ALA A 330 -21.39 -18.79 10.63
CA ALA A 330 -20.81 -18.19 11.84
C ALA A 330 -20.45 -19.23 12.92
N HIS A 331 -21.09 -20.40 12.88
CA HIS A 331 -20.86 -21.53 13.78
C HIS A 331 -19.96 -22.61 13.18
N ALA A 332 -19.31 -22.35 12.03
CA ALA A 332 -18.35 -23.28 11.44
C ALA A 332 -17.28 -23.70 12.47
N ASP A 333 -17.12 -25.00 12.62
CA ASP A 333 -16.08 -25.60 13.44
C ASP A 333 -14.73 -25.62 12.72
N THR A 334 -13.68 -25.93 13.46
CA THR A 334 -12.32 -25.95 12.89
C THR A 334 -12.14 -27.06 11.87
N GLY A 335 -12.89 -28.16 11.96
CA GLY A 335 -12.87 -29.21 10.93
C GLY A 335 -13.39 -28.69 9.59
N THR A 336 -14.48 -27.94 9.61
CA THR A 336 -15.06 -27.29 8.44
C THR A 336 -14.11 -26.25 7.86
N LEU A 337 -13.55 -25.37 8.69
CA LEU A 337 -12.57 -24.38 8.26
C LEU A 337 -11.30 -25.04 7.68
N ALA A 338 -10.81 -26.13 8.28
CA ALA A 338 -9.67 -26.88 7.78
C ALA A 338 -9.93 -27.49 6.39
N GLY A 339 -11.12 -28.04 6.17
CA GLY A 339 -11.53 -28.55 4.86
C GLY A 339 -11.56 -27.46 3.79
N LEU A 340 -12.09 -26.28 4.13
CA LEU A 340 -12.11 -25.12 3.23
C LEU A 340 -10.69 -24.61 2.91
N PHE A 341 -9.81 -24.56 3.91
CA PHE A 341 -8.42 -24.15 3.70
C PHE A 341 -7.67 -25.16 2.82
N ASP A 342 -7.88 -26.47 3.00
CA ASP A 342 -7.29 -27.49 2.14
C ASP A 342 -7.80 -27.39 0.69
N GLN A 343 -9.09 -27.14 0.49
CA GLN A 343 -9.67 -26.92 -0.84
C GLN A 343 -9.04 -25.69 -1.52
N ALA A 344 -9.00 -24.55 -0.83
CA ALA A 344 -8.39 -23.33 -1.34
C ALA A 344 -6.89 -23.52 -1.62
N GLY A 345 -6.19 -24.26 -0.76
CA GLY A 345 -4.80 -24.64 -0.97
C GLY A 345 -4.61 -25.43 -2.28
N LYS A 346 -5.47 -26.42 -2.53
CA LYS A 346 -5.47 -27.19 -3.79
C LYS A 346 -5.72 -26.30 -5.01
N GLU A 347 -6.60 -25.31 -4.92
CA GLU A 347 -6.84 -24.35 -6.00
C GLU A 347 -5.59 -23.52 -6.34
N LEU A 348 -4.84 -23.04 -5.35
CA LEU A 348 -3.58 -22.32 -5.57
C LEU A 348 -2.56 -23.13 -6.35
N LEU A 349 -2.63 -24.44 -6.17
CA LEU A 349 -1.73 -25.36 -6.82
C LEU A 349 -2.21 -25.69 -8.23
N ASN A 350 -3.53 -25.80 -8.42
CA ASN A 350 -4.23 -26.10 -9.68
C ASN A 350 -4.33 -24.90 -10.66
N ALA A 351 -4.16 -23.65 -10.19
CA ALA A 351 -4.09 -22.46 -11.03
C ALA A 351 -3.00 -22.61 -12.11
N PRO A 352 -3.13 -22.02 -13.32
CA PRO A 352 -2.33 -22.33 -14.51
C PRO A 352 -0.84 -21.96 -14.36
N THR A 353 -0.14 -22.80 -13.60
CA THR A 353 1.28 -23.14 -13.48
C THR A 353 1.42 -24.57 -12.89
N MET A 354 0.31 -25.35 -12.81
CA MET A 354 0.25 -26.75 -12.33
C MET A 354 1.28 -27.64 -13.03
N GLU A 355 1.30 -27.60 -14.37
CA GLU A 355 2.27 -28.33 -15.18
C GLU A 355 3.70 -27.90 -14.84
N SER A 356 3.96 -26.60 -14.68
CA SER A 356 5.31 -26.08 -14.39
C SER A 356 5.84 -26.52 -13.02
N LYS A 357 5.01 -26.53 -11.95
CA LYS A 357 5.45 -26.97 -10.61
C LYS A 357 5.58 -28.49 -10.50
N ALA A 358 4.61 -29.25 -11.01
CA ALA A 358 4.72 -30.71 -11.02
C ALA A 358 5.92 -31.17 -11.86
N GLN A 359 6.14 -30.55 -13.02
CA GLN A 359 7.33 -30.82 -13.84
C GLN A 359 8.63 -30.42 -13.13
N SER A 360 8.65 -29.34 -12.35
CA SER A 360 9.84 -28.94 -11.59
C SER A 360 10.18 -29.96 -10.48
N ILE A 361 9.17 -30.48 -9.78
CA ILE A 361 9.35 -31.54 -8.77
C ILE A 361 9.79 -32.84 -9.44
N VAL A 362 9.17 -33.21 -10.57
CA VAL A 362 9.56 -34.40 -11.35
C VAL A 362 11.00 -34.28 -11.85
N ARG A 363 11.41 -33.12 -12.36
CA ARG A 363 12.78 -32.86 -12.81
C ARG A 363 13.77 -33.02 -11.66
N PHE A 364 13.48 -32.43 -10.50
CA PHE A 364 14.33 -32.58 -9.32
C PHE A 364 14.47 -34.06 -8.91
N ILE A 365 13.37 -34.82 -8.91
CA ILE A 365 13.43 -36.27 -8.66
C ILE A 365 14.30 -36.98 -9.69
N GLN A 366 14.21 -36.62 -10.97
CA GLN A 366 15.04 -37.20 -12.04
C GLN A 366 16.53 -36.87 -11.91
N GLU A 367 16.87 -35.72 -11.34
CA GLU A 367 18.26 -35.30 -11.12
C GLU A 367 18.86 -35.94 -9.86
N HIS A 368 18.04 -36.18 -8.83
CA HIS A 368 18.49 -36.59 -7.50
C HIS A 368 18.06 -38.01 -7.08
N TYR A 369 17.43 -38.82 -7.94
CA TYR A 369 16.87 -40.14 -7.54
C TYR A 369 17.86 -41.10 -6.87
N HIS A 370 19.17 -40.91 -7.06
CA HIS A 370 20.24 -41.70 -6.45
C HIS A 370 20.50 -41.34 -4.97
N GLU A 371 19.95 -40.24 -4.49
CA GLU A 371 20.04 -39.79 -3.09
C GLU A 371 18.88 -40.32 -2.24
N ASN A 372 18.92 -40.11 -0.92
CA ASN A 372 17.78 -40.38 -0.06
C ASN A 372 16.75 -39.25 -0.26
N ILE A 373 15.66 -39.55 -0.99
CA ILE A 373 14.58 -38.58 -1.23
C ILE A 373 13.29 -39.15 -0.66
N SER A 374 12.93 -38.67 0.52
CA SER A 374 11.64 -38.88 1.15
C SER A 374 10.65 -37.79 0.74
N ALA A 375 9.34 -38.07 0.88
CA ALA A 375 8.30 -37.04 0.76
C ALA A 375 8.50 -35.87 1.74
N ALA A 376 9.16 -36.11 2.89
CA ALA A 376 9.47 -35.06 3.87
C ALA A 376 10.60 -34.12 3.38
N GLU A 377 11.61 -34.65 2.69
CA GLU A 377 12.68 -33.84 2.08
C GLU A 377 12.16 -33.04 0.88
N LEU A 378 11.34 -33.65 0.03
CA LEU A 378 10.66 -32.93 -1.06
C LEU A 378 9.74 -31.83 -0.50
N ALA A 379 9.02 -32.12 0.59
CA ALA A 379 8.18 -31.15 1.28
C ALA A 379 9.01 -29.95 1.76
N SER A 380 10.16 -30.20 2.40
CA SER A 380 11.04 -29.13 2.86
C SER A 380 11.67 -28.34 1.71
N HIS A 381 12.08 -29.00 0.62
CA HIS A 381 12.78 -28.36 -0.50
C HIS A 381 11.86 -27.44 -1.30
N PHE A 382 10.64 -27.88 -1.57
CA PHE A 382 9.65 -27.12 -2.34
C PHE A 382 8.73 -26.26 -1.47
N GLY A 383 8.89 -26.30 -0.13
CA GLY A 383 8.01 -25.64 0.82
C GLY A 383 6.58 -26.21 0.79
N LEU A 384 6.36 -27.46 0.40
CA LEU A 384 5.03 -28.03 0.26
C LEU A 384 4.74 -29.01 1.41
N SER A 385 3.48 -29.35 1.67
CA SER A 385 3.18 -30.44 2.60
C SER A 385 3.44 -31.80 1.94
N ALA A 386 3.89 -32.79 2.72
CA ALA A 386 4.17 -34.13 2.20
C ALA A 386 2.91 -34.81 1.61
N ASN A 387 1.74 -34.55 2.19
CA ASN A 387 0.46 -35.03 1.69
C ASN A 387 0.12 -34.40 0.33
N TYR A 388 0.40 -33.10 0.18
CA TYR A 388 0.16 -32.40 -1.06
C TYR A 388 1.09 -32.89 -2.19
N ILE A 389 2.39 -33.04 -1.95
CA ILE A 389 3.34 -33.60 -2.93
C ILE A 389 2.91 -35.00 -3.37
N SER A 390 2.51 -35.85 -2.42
CA SER A 390 2.08 -37.22 -2.71
C SER A 390 0.87 -37.26 -3.66
N ASN A 391 -0.12 -36.39 -3.42
CA ASN A 391 -1.31 -36.29 -4.26
C ASN A 391 -1.00 -35.67 -5.64
N LEU A 392 -0.18 -34.60 -5.66
CA LEU A 392 0.25 -33.92 -6.89
C LEU A 392 1.00 -34.87 -7.84
N LEU A 393 1.98 -35.60 -7.32
CA LEU A 393 2.77 -36.52 -8.13
C LEU A 393 1.93 -37.72 -8.57
N LYS A 394 1.00 -38.20 -7.73
CA LYS A 394 0.09 -39.28 -8.11
C LYS A 394 -0.86 -38.87 -9.24
N SER A 395 -1.43 -37.68 -9.19
CA SER A 395 -2.29 -37.18 -10.27
C SER A 395 -1.52 -36.89 -11.55
N THR A 396 -0.26 -36.43 -11.44
CA THR A 396 0.59 -36.08 -12.60
C THR A 396 1.20 -37.32 -13.27
N LEU A 397 1.75 -38.25 -12.49
CA LEU A 397 2.49 -39.42 -12.98
C LEU A 397 1.60 -40.66 -13.18
N GLY A 398 0.39 -40.66 -12.63
CA GLY A 398 -0.52 -41.83 -12.63
C GLY A 398 -0.11 -42.95 -11.68
N ILE A 399 1.05 -42.84 -11.02
CA ILE A 399 1.61 -43.82 -10.07
C ILE A 399 2.07 -43.12 -8.79
N ARG A 400 2.30 -43.87 -7.70
CA ARG A 400 2.84 -43.26 -6.47
C ARG A 400 4.29 -42.84 -6.69
N TYR A 401 4.72 -41.73 -6.09
CA TYR A 401 6.07 -41.21 -6.31
C TYR A 401 7.18 -42.22 -5.90
N ASN A 402 6.98 -43.02 -4.85
CA ASN A 402 7.92 -44.08 -4.46
C ASN A 402 8.10 -45.13 -5.56
N ASP A 403 7.02 -45.47 -6.26
CA ASP A 403 7.06 -46.42 -7.38
C ASP A 403 7.80 -45.77 -8.57
N TYR A 404 7.60 -44.47 -8.80
CA TYR A 404 8.32 -43.70 -9.83
C TYR A 404 9.84 -43.63 -9.57
N VAL A 405 10.28 -43.31 -8.35
CA VAL A 405 11.70 -43.32 -7.97
C VAL A 405 12.30 -44.72 -8.14
N THR A 406 11.56 -45.76 -7.75
CA THR A 406 11.99 -47.14 -7.93
C THR A 406 12.21 -47.47 -9.41
N GLN A 407 11.31 -47.04 -10.30
CA GLN A 407 11.47 -47.22 -11.74
C GLN A 407 12.70 -46.51 -12.29
N LEU A 408 12.94 -45.25 -11.90
CA LEU A 408 14.15 -44.51 -12.33
C LEU A 408 15.43 -45.23 -11.92
N ARG A 409 15.50 -45.67 -10.65
CA ARG A 409 16.65 -46.41 -10.11
C ARG A 409 16.88 -47.74 -10.84
N LEU A 410 15.82 -48.50 -11.11
CA LEU A 410 15.93 -49.78 -11.80
C LEU A 410 16.29 -49.62 -13.28
N ASN A 411 15.82 -48.56 -13.95
CA ASN A 411 16.22 -48.27 -15.32
C ASN A 411 17.71 -47.89 -15.39
N HIS A 412 18.18 -47.04 -14.49
CA HIS A 412 19.61 -46.74 -14.37
C HIS A 412 20.44 -47.99 -14.04
N ALA A 413 19.92 -48.88 -13.19
CA ALA A 413 20.58 -50.15 -12.90
C ALA A 413 20.72 -51.01 -14.17
N LYS A 414 19.67 -51.13 -14.99
CA LYS A 414 19.72 -51.85 -16.27
C LYS A 414 20.79 -51.26 -17.19
N GLU A 415 20.84 -49.94 -17.31
CA GLU A 415 21.85 -49.24 -18.10
C GLU A 415 23.27 -49.54 -17.62
N LEU A 416 23.55 -49.41 -16.32
CA LEU A 416 24.86 -49.72 -15.75
C LEU A 416 25.24 -51.21 -15.88
N LEU A 417 24.26 -52.11 -15.78
CA LEU A 417 24.49 -53.55 -15.91
C LEU A 417 24.96 -53.92 -17.32
N VAL A 418 24.47 -53.22 -18.35
CA VAL A 418 24.80 -53.47 -19.77
C VAL A 418 26.02 -52.66 -20.23
N SER A 419 26.12 -51.40 -19.82
CA SER A 419 27.14 -50.46 -20.32
C SER A 419 28.47 -50.50 -19.55
N THR A 420 28.52 -51.15 -18.39
CA THR A 420 29.70 -51.14 -17.52
C THR A 420 30.06 -52.53 -16.97
N HIS A 421 31.30 -52.65 -16.50
CA HIS A 421 31.79 -53.82 -15.76
C HIS A 421 31.70 -53.67 -14.23
N LEU A 422 30.95 -52.68 -13.73
CA LEU A 422 30.80 -52.45 -12.28
C LEU A 422 30.25 -53.69 -11.56
N SER A 423 30.69 -53.94 -10.32
CA SER A 423 30.14 -55.05 -9.55
C SER A 423 28.65 -54.81 -9.22
N ILE A 424 27.87 -55.86 -8.94
CA ILE A 424 26.45 -55.69 -8.55
C ILE A 424 26.32 -54.81 -7.30
N LYS A 425 27.31 -54.89 -6.40
CA LYS A 425 27.40 -54.04 -5.22
C LYS A 425 27.56 -52.56 -5.59
N ASP A 426 28.43 -52.26 -6.56
CA ASP A 426 28.66 -50.87 -7.00
C ASP A 426 27.47 -50.33 -7.79
N VAL A 427 26.83 -51.16 -8.62
CA VAL A 427 25.57 -50.80 -9.30
C VAL A 427 24.46 -50.50 -8.29
N THR A 428 24.35 -51.32 -7.23
CA THR A 428 23.37 -51.11 -6.15
C THR A 428 23.58 -49.74 -5.50
N ALA A 429 24.82 -49.41 -5.15
CA ALA A 429 25.17 -48.15 -4.51
C ALA A 429 24.93 -46.95 -5.44
N ALA A 430 25.34 -47.05 -6.72
CA ALA A 430 25.14 -46.01 -7.73
C ALA A 430 23.67 -45.69 -7.98
N CYS A 431 22.77 -46.68 -7.81
CA CYS A 431 21.33 -46.49 -7.94
C CYS A 431 20.63 -46.01 -6.65
N GLY A 432 21.38 -45.66 -5.60
CA GLY A 432 20.82 -45.12 -4.35
C GLY A 432 20.18 -46.16 -3.42
N TYR A 433 20.56 -47.44 -3.55
CA TYR A 433 20.13 -48.49 -2.63
C TYR A 433 21.21 -48.80 -1.58
N TYR A 434 20.82 -48.83 -0.31
CA TYR A 434 21.72 -49.17 0.80
C TYR A 434 21.97 -50.68 0.94
N SER A 435 21.08 -51.52 0.39
CA SER A 435 21.13 -52.98 0.53
C SER A 435 21.04 -53.68 -0.81
N GLN A 436 22.08 -54.46 -1.13
CA GLN A 436 22.13 -55.29 -2.34
C GLN A 436 21.04 -56.37 -2.34
N SER A 437 20.71 -56.93 -1.17
CA SER A 437 19.64 -57.93 -1.05
C SER A 437 18.27 -57.33 -1.37
N HIS A 438 18.00 -56.11 -0.88
CA HIS A 438 16.76 -55.39 -1.18
C HIS A 438 16.66 -55.00 -2.66
N PHE A 439 17.75 -54.46 -3.22
CA PHE A 439 17.86 -54.15 -4.65
C PHE A 439 17.61 -55.38 -5.52
N THR A 440 18.25 -56.52 -5.22
CA THR A 440 18.10 -57.75 -6.00
C THR A 440 16.65 -58.23 -6.02
N LYS A 441 15.97 -58.18 -4.87
CA LYS A 441 14.55 -58.52 -4.78
C LYS A 441 13.68 -57.59 -5.65
N LEU A 442 13.84 -56.28 -5.51
CA LEU A 442 13.11 -55.30 -6.32
C LEU A 442 13.35 -55.47 -7.81
N PHE A 443 14.59 -55.76 -8.20
CA PHE A 443 14.98 -56.00 -9.58
C PHE A 443 14.30 -57.26 -10.14
N ILE A 444 14.26 -58.36 -9.38
CA ILE A 444 13.52 -59.56 -9.78
C ILE A 444 12.02 -59.25 -9.92
N ASP A 445 11.44 -58.56 -8.93
CA ASP A 445 10.00 -58.25 -8.93
C ASP A 445 9.57 -57.42 -10.15
N HIS A 446 10.45 -56.53 -10.65
CA HIS A 446 10.14 -55.63 -11.78
C HIS A 446 10.67 -56.10 -13.14
N VAL A 447 11.74 -56.91 -13.17
CA VAL A 447 12.46 -57.29 -14.40
C VAL A 447 12.33 -58.79 -14.69
N GLY A 448 11.96 -59.61 -13.70
CA GLY A 448 11.72 -61.04 -13.85
C GLY A 448 12.98 -61.93 -13.80
N CYS A 449 14.16 -61.36 -13.57
CA CYS A 449 15.43 -62.09 -13.44
C CYS A 449 16.39 -61.37 -12.48
N THR A 450 17.47 -62.02 -12.10
CA THR A 450 18.50 -61.41 -11.25
C THR A 450 19.33 -60.37 -12.03
N PRO A 451 19.93 -59.36 -11.37
CA PRO A 451 20.85 -58.42 -12.02
C PRO A 451 22.02 -59.10 -12.77
N VAL A 452 22.50 -60.23 -12.23
CA VAL A 452 23.58 -61.02 -12.83
C VAL A 452 23.13 -61.69 -14.13
N GLU A 453 21.94 -62.29 -14.13
CA GLU A 453 21.34 -62.89 -15.33
C GLU A 453 21.02 -61.81 -16.37
N TYR A 454 20.46 -60.67 -15.94
CA TYR A 454 20.17 -59.55 -16.83
C TYR A 454 21.43 -59.07 -17.56
N ARG A 455 22.56 -58.93 -16.84
CA ARG A 455 23.85 -58.58 -17.45
C ARG A 455 24.31 -59.64 -18.44
N LYS A 456 24.30 -60.92 -18.07
CA LYS A 456 24.72 -62.02 -18.96
C LYS A 456 23.89 -62.11 -20.24
N ASN A 457 22.58 -61.87 -20.14
CA ASN A 457 21.66 -61.99 -21.27
C ASN A 457 21.72 -60.80 -22.24
N ASN A 458 22.31 -59.68 -21.84
CA ASN A 458 22.36 -58.45 -22.64
C ASN A 458 23.79 -58.01 -23.01
N LEU A 459 24.80 -58.78 -22.64
CA LEU A 459 26.17 -58.65 -23.15
C LEU A 459 26.27 -59.51 -24.42
N LEU A 460 26.32 -58.85 -25.59
CA LEU A 460 26.69 -59.48 -26.87
C LEU A 460 28.19 -59.78 -26.91
#